data_AF-A0A0D0C9W1-F1
#
_entry.id   AF-A0A0D0C9W1-F1
#
_cell.length_a   1.000
_cell.length_b   1.000
_cell.length_c   1.000
_cell.angle_alpha   90.00
_cell.angle_beta   90.00
_cell.angle_gamma   90.00
#
_symmetry.space_group_name_H-M   'P 1'
#
loop_
_entity.id
_entity.type
_entity.pdbx_description
1 polymer ?
#
loop_
_entity_poly.entity_id
_entity_poly.type
_entity_poly.pdbx_seq_one_letter_code
_entity_poly.pdbx_strand_id
1 'polypeptide(L)'
;GNDLKALMKVYLPAIEGHVPDDMVRTVRAFLEFCYIVRQNVITDNTLNELKDALQCFHQYREVFRDLGVRPDGFSLPRQHSLTHYKVLICLFGAPNGLCTSITESKHITAIKKPWRRSSKPNTLGQILQTNQRLSQLAGA
;
A
#
# COMPACT_ATOMS: atom_id res chain seq x y z
N GLY A 1 1.36 -4.39 9.74
CA GLY A 1 0.98 -3.43 10.80
C GLY A 1 2.17 -2.63 11.29
N ASN A 2 3.20 -3.30 11.82
CA ASN A 2 4.32 -2.64 12.53
C ASN A 2 5.10 -1.64 11.68
N ASP A 3 5.35 -1.93 10.40
CA ASP A 3 6.15 -1.06 9.53
C ASP A 3 5.52 0.31 9.31
N LEU A 4 4.19 0.38 9.19
CA LEU A 4 3.50 1.66 8.97
C LEU A 4 3.50 2.51 10.24
N LYS A 5 3.37 1.86 11.41
CA LYS A 5 3.49 2.52 12.71
C LYS A 5 4.91 3.00 13.00
N ALA A 6 5.93 2.25 12.58
CA ALA A 6 7.32 2.67 12.62
C ALA A 6 7.55 3.87 11.69
N LEU A 7 6.99 3.83 10.48
CA LEU A 7 7.08 4.95 9.53
C LEU A 7 6.44 6.22 10.09
N MET A 8 5.26 6.13 10.71
CA MET A 8 4.61 7.29 11.37
C MET A 8 5.51 7.94 12.44
N LYS A 9 6.21 7.13 13.24
CA LYS A 9 7.11 7.60 14.30
C LYS A 9 8.35 8.33 13.78
N VAL A 10 8.75 8.08 12.53
CA VAL A 10 9.94 8.70 11.92
C VAL A 10 9.53 9.87 11.03
N TYR A 11 8.52 9.68 10.18
CA TYR A 11 8.14 10.67 9.16
C TYR A 11 7.49 11.90 9.76
N LEU A 12 6.56 11.76 10.71
CA LEU A 12 5.83 12.92 11.24
C LEU A 12 6.77 13.88 12.00
N PRO A 13 7.66 13.42 12.90
CA PRO A 13 8.63 14.32 13.53
C PRO A 13 9.65 14.91 12.56
N ALA A 14 9.98 14.19 11.47
CA ALA A 14 10.94 14.67 10.48
C ALA A 14 10.44 15.85 9.65
N ILE A 15 9.12 16.04 9.54
CA ILE A 15 8.52 17.16 8.80
C ILE A 15 7.96 18.24 9.73
N GLU A 16 7.77 17.93 11.00
CA GLU A 16 7.30 18.88 12.01
C GLU A 16 8.26 20.07 12.11
N GLY A 17 7.72 21.30 12.12
CA GLY A 17 8.50 22.53 12.11
C GLY A 17 9.16 22.89 10.77
N HIS A 18 9.10 22.02 9.76
CA HIS A 18 9.63 22.28 8.42
C HIS A 18 8.54 22.53 7.36
N VAL A 19 7.31 22.08 7.61
CA VAL A 19 6.15 22.32 6.76
C VAL A 19 4.99 22.88 7.59
N PRO A 20 4.00 23.55 6.98
CA PRO A 20 2.80 23.99 7.68
C PRO A 20 2.10 22.84 8.41
N ASP A 21 1.54 23.14 9.59
CA ASP A 21 0.90 22.14 10.45
C ASP A 21 -0.17 21.32 9.73
N ASP A 22 -0.94 21.94 8.83
CA ASP A 22 -1.98 21.26 8.07
C ASP A 22 -1.40 20.24 7.07
N MET A 23 -0.17 20.43 6.58
CA MET A 23 0.52 19.39 5.80
C MET A 23 0.87 18.19 6.68
N VAL A 24 1.36 18.44 7.91
CA VAL A 24 1.63 17.38 8.89
C VAL A 24 0.35 16.63 9.25
N ARG A 25 -0.76 17.35 9.49
CA ARG A 25 -2.08 16.77 9.76
C ARG A 25 -2.61 15.95 8.59
N THR A 26 -2.42 16.41 7.36
CA THR A 26 -2.81 15.67 6.16
C THR A 26 -2.07 14.33 6.08
N VAL A 27 -0.74 14.37 6.25
CA VAL A 27 0.11 13.16 6.20
C VAL A 27 -0.27 12.21 7.32
N ARG A 28 -0.49 12.72 8.53
CA ARG A 28 -0.95 11.94 9.69
C ARG A 28 -2.28 11.25 9.39
N ALA A 29 -3.30 11.99 8.94
CA ALA A 29 -4.61 11.44 8.63
C ALA A 29 -4.55 10.36 7.54
N PHE A 30 -3.72 10.57 6.52
CA PHE A 30 -3.49 9.55 5.48
C PHE A 30 -2.81 8.28 6.01
N LEU A 31 -1.79 8.43 6.85
CA LEU A 31 -1.12 7.29 7.48
C LEU A 31 -2.05 6.53 8.43
N GLU A 32 -2.90 7.24 9.16
CA GLU A 32 -3.91 6.66 10.05
C GLU A 32 -4.95 5.86 9.26
N PHE A 33 -5.45 6.41 8.15
CA PHE A 33 -6.29 5.66 7.19
C PHE A 33 -5.58 4.37 6.72
N CYS A 34 -4.33 4.47 6.28
CA CYS A 34 -3.55 3.32 5.81
C CYS A 34 -3.33 2.28 6.90
N TYR A 35 -3.19 2.70 8.15
CA TYR A 35 -3.02 1.82 9.29
C TYR A 35 -4.30 1.03 9.57
N ILE A 36 -5.44 1.72 9.59
CA ILE A 36 -6.76 1.12 9.86
C ILE A 36 -7.11 0.08 8.80
N VAL A 37 -6.96 0.41 7.52
CA VAL A 37 -7.23 -0.50 6.40
C VAL A 37 -6.42 -1.80 6.47
N ARG A 38 -5.24 -1.78 7.10
CA ARG A 38 -4.35 -2.94 7.19
C ARG A 38 -4.55 -3.78 8.46
N GLN A 39 -5.54 -3.47 9.28
CA GLN A 39 -5.85 -4.28 10.46
C GLN A 39 -6.40 -5.64 10.05
N ASN A 40 -6.03 -6.69 10.80
CA ASN A 40 -6.51 -8.07 10.52
C ASN A 40 -7.99 -8.25 10.84
N VAL A 41 -8.50 -7.46 11.78
CA VAL A 41 -9.90 -7.47 12.20
C VAL A 41 -10.40 -6.05 12.05
N ILE A 42 -11.48 -5.87 11.31
CA ILE A 42 -12.12 -4.58 11.09
C ILE A 42 -13.55 -4.70 11.63
N THR A 43 -13.85 -3.90 12.65
CA THR A 43 -15.17 -3.82 13.29
C THR A 43 -15.94 -2.60 12.78
N ASP A 44 -17.21 -2.46 13.14
CA ASP A 44 -17.98 -1.26 12.81
C ASP A 44 -17.35 0.02 13.40
N ASN A 45 -16.77 -0.07 14.60
CA ASN A 45 -16.02 1.04 15.20
C ASN A 45 -14.80 1.39 14.34
N THR A 46 -14.04 0.39 13.90
CA THR A 46 -12.89 0.56 13.01
C THR A 46 -13.29 1.17 11.66
N LEU A 47 -14.48 0.85 11.14
CA LEU A 47 -15.02 1.44 9.91
C LEU A 47 -15.43 2.92 10.10
N ASN A 48 -15.86 3.30 11.31
CA ASN A 48 -16.11 4.70 11.65
C ASN A 48 -14.78 5.48 11.75
N GLU A 49 -13.80 4.94 12.47
CA GLU A 49 -12.44 5.51 12.52
C GLU A 49 -11.84 5.69 11.11
N LEU A 50 -12.04 4.71 10.23
CA LEU A 50 -11.60 4.78 8.83
C LEU A 50 -12.24 5.95 8.08
N LYS A 51 -13.54 6.14 8.27
CA LYS A 51 -14.30 7.25 7.65
C LYS A 51 -13.81 8.60 8.18
N ASP A 52 -13.59 8.69 9.48
CA ASP A 52 -13.12 9.93 10.14
C ASP A 52 -11.71 10.29 9.66
N ALA A 53 -10.80 9.31 9.58
CA ALA A 53 -9.46 9.51 9.04
C ALA A 53 -9.49 10.00 7.58
N LEU A 54 -10.40 9.45 6.75
CA LEU A 54 -10.58 9.90 5.38
C LEU A 54 -11.14 11.33 5.30
N GLN A 55 -12.08 11.67 6.18
CA GLN A 55 -12.63 13.03 6.27
C GLN A 55 -11.55 14.04 6.68
N CYS A 56 -10.76 13.73 7.70
CA CYS A 56 -9.61 14.53 8.12
C CYS A 56 -8.61 14.70 6.98
N PHE A 57 -8.29 13.64 6.25
CA PHE A 57 -7.41 13.72 5.09
C PHE A 57 -7.95 14.67 4.02
N HIS A 58 -9.26 14.61 3.70
CA HIS A 58 -9.88 15.51 2.73
C HIS A 58 -9.96 16.95 3.22
N GLN A 59 -10.12 17.17 4.52
CA GLN A 59 -10.15 18.50 5.11
C GLN A 59 -8.78 19.17 5.03
N TYR A 60 -7.73 18.50 5.52
CA TYR A 60 -6.41 19.12 5.63
C TYR A 60 -5.66 19.19 4.29
N ARG A 61 -5.93 18.29 3.33
CA ARG A 61 -5.18 18.28 2.06
C ARG A 61 -5.34 19.56 1.24
N GLU A 62 -6.35 20.38 1.52
CA GLU A 62 -6.54 21.65 0.83
C GLU A 62 -5.34 22.60 1.00
N VAL A 63 -4.54 22.44 2.07
CA VAL A 63 -3.27 23.15 2.24
C VAL A 63 -2.34 22.99 1.03
N PHE A 64 -2.36 21.85 0.34
CA PHE A 64 -1.54 21.63 -0.86
C PHE A 64 -2.06 22.44 -2.05
N ARG A 65 -3.35 22.74 -2.10
CA ARG A 65 -3.94 23.63 -3.11
C ARG A 65 -3.61 25.08 -2.78
N ASP A 66 -3.79 25.47 -1.53
CA ASP A 66 -3.57 26.84 -1.04
C ASP A 66 -2.11 27.29 -1.22
N LEU A 67 -1.15 26.38 -1.01
CA LEU A 67 0.27 26.63 -1.22
C LEU A 67 0.72 26.49 -2.69
N GLY A 68 -0.21 26.26 -3.63
CA GLY A 68 0.10 26.09 -5.04
C GLY A 68 0.85 24.81 -5.40
N VAL A 69 1.00 23.86 -4.47
CA VAL A 69 1.61 22.54 -4.73
C VAL A 69 0.72 21.71 -5.67
N ARG A 70 -0.61 21.90 -5.56
CA ARG A 70 -1.60 21.17 -6.35
C ARG A 70 -2.81 22.07 -6.70
N PRO A 71 -2.63 23.07 -7.58
CA PRO A 71 -3.67 24.06 -7.87
C PRO A 71 -4.90 23.45 -8.55
N ASP A 72 -4.71 22.45 -9.41
CA ASP A 72 -5.78 21.79 -10.18
C ASP A 72 -6.60 20.78 -9.34
N GLY A 73 -6.30 20.65 -8.04
CA GLY A 73 -7.02 19.79 -7.11
C GLY A 73 -6.64 18.30 -7.16
N PHE A 74 -7.53 17.46 -6.62
CA PHE A 74 -7.21 16.10 -6.16
C PHE A 74 -7.85 14.97 -6.98
N SER A 75 -7.89 15.11 -8.31
CA SER A 75 -8.39 14.10 -9.27
C SER A 75 -7.44 12.90 -9.47
N LEU A 76 -6.69 12.51 -8.44
CA LEU A 76 -5.78 11.37 -8.50
C LEU A 76 -6.55 10.06 -8.32
N PRO A 77 -6.47 9.09 -9.26
CA PRO A 77 -7.16 7.81 -9.13
C PRO A 77 -6.87 7.08 -7.81
N ARG A 78 -5.62 7.17 -7.33
CA ARG A 78 -5.23 6.56 -6.04
C ARG A 78 -5.88 7.23 -4.84
N GLN A 79 -5.99 8.56 -4.83
CA GLN A 79 -6.68 9.27 -3.74
C GLN A 79 -8.19 9.05 -3.81
N HIS A 80 -8.77 9.02 -5.01
CA HIS A 80 -10.18 8.69 -5.19
C HIS A 80 -10.50 7.27 -4.70
N SER A 81 -9.61 6.31 -4.94
CA SER A 81 -9.81 4.92 -4.49
C SER A 81 -10.07 4.79 -2.97
N LEU A 82 -9.56 5.72 -2.16
CA LEU A 82 -9.74 5.74 -0.70
C LEU A 82 -11.22 5.80 -0.30
N THR A 83 -12.09 6.44 -1.09
CA THR A 83 -13.53 6.55 -0.80
C THR A 83 -14.27 5.22 -0.88
N HIS A 84 -13.71 4.24 -1.60
CA HIS A 84 -14.34 2.94 -1.84
C HIS A 84 -13.98 1.91 -0.78
N TYR A 85 -12.94 2.14 0.03
CA TYR A 85 -12.46 1.15 0.98
C TYR A 85 -13.51 0.70 1.99
N LYS A 86 -14.33 1.61 2.54
CA LYS A 86 -15.39 1.24 3.48
C LYS A 86 -16.34 0.21 2.86
N VAL A 87 -16.85 0.51 1.66
CA VAL A 87 -17.78 -0.37 0.94
C VAL A 87 -17.11 -1.70 0.60
N LEU A 88 -15.88 -1.66 0.07
CA LEU A 88 -15.13 -2.86 -0.29
C LEU A 88 -14.86 -3.75 0.93
N ILE A 89 -14.54 -3.17 2.09
CA ILE A 89 -14.32 -3.93 3.32
C ILE A 89 -15.62 -4.60 3.80
N CYS A 90 -16.76 -3.90 3.74
CA CYS A 90 -18.05 -4.50 4.09
C CYS A 90 -18.43 -5.66 3.15
N LEU A 91 -18.10 -5.56 1.86
CA LEU A 91 -18.45 -6.58 0.86
C LEU A 91 -17.49 -7.77 0.82
N PHE A 92 -16.19 -7.52 1.03
CA PHE A 92 -15.14 -8.51 0.76
C PHE A 92 -14.26 -8.83 1.98
N GLY A 93 -14.50 -8.19 3.11
CA GLY A 93 -13.69 -8.32 4.32
C GLY A 93 -12.41 -7.48 4.29
N ALA A 94 -11.53 -7.71 5.28
CA ALA A 94 -10.27 -6.98 5.38
C ALA A 94 -9.41 -7.20 4.12
N PRO A 95 -8.77 -6.16 3.57
CA PRO A 95 -8.01 -6.25 2.32
C PRO A 95 -6.65 -6.95 2.50
N ASN A 96 -6.35 -7.42 3.71
CA ASN A 96 -5.16 -8.19 4.01
C ASN A 96 -5.16 -9.47 3.18
N GLY A 97 -4.07 -9.74 2.47
CA GLY A 97 -3.95 -10.92 1.61
C GLY A 97 -4.30 -10.72 0.14
N LEU A 98 -4.80 -9.53 -0.25
CA LEU A 98 -5.12 -9.20 -1.65
C LEU A 98 -4.04 -8.35 -2.35
N CYS A 99 -2.90 -8.13 -1.68
CA CYS A 99 -1.83 -7.33 -2.25
C CYS A 99 -1.11 -8.09 -3.37
N THR A 100 -0.83 -7.40 -4.47
CA THR A 100 -0.01 -7.93 -5.58
C THR A 100 1.40 -8.32 -5.12
N SER A 101 1.88 -7.85 -3.95
CA SER A 101 3.16 -8.27 -3.40
C SER A 101 3.24 -9.79 -3.15
N ILE A 102 2.11 -10.44 -2.85
CA ILE A 102 2.06 -11.89 -2.60
C ILE A 102 2.35 -12.66 -3.89
N THR A 103 1.62 -12.34 -4.95
CA THR A 103 1.81 -12.97 -6.27
C THR A 103 3.13 -12.54 -6.90
N GLU A 104 3.54 -11.28 -6.73
CA GLU A 104 4.80 -10.76 -7.23
C GLU A 104 6.01 -11.42 -6.55
N SER A 105 5.96 -11.70 -5.25
CA SER A 105 7.04 -12.44 -4.55
C SER A 105 7.25 -13.83 -5.15
N LYS A 106 6.15 -14.54 -5.44
CA LYS A 106 6.20 -15.83 -6.14
C LYS A 106 6.70 -15.66 -7.58
N HIS A 107 6.22 -14.65 -8.31
CA HIS A 107 6.64 -14.33 -9.68
C HIS A 107 8.13 -13.99 -9.77
N ILE A 108 8.69 -13.27 -8.79
CA ILE A 108 10.13 -13.00 -8.72
C ILE A 108 10.92 -14.32 -8.67
N THR A 109 10.49 -15.24 -7.83
CA THR A 109 11.20 -16.50 -7.60
C THR A 109 11.01 -17.48 -8.76
N ALA A 110 9.78 -17.64 -9.25
CA ALA A 110 9.44 -18.60 -10.29
C ALA A 110 9.78 -18.12 -11.72
N ILE A 111 9.78 -16.81 -11.97
CA ILE A 111 9.97 -16.26 -13.32
C ILE A 111 11.20 -15.34 -13.38
N LYS A 112 11.24 -14.24 -12.61
CA LYS A 112 12.28 -13.22 -12.82
C LYS A 112 13.69 -13.74 -12.52
N LYS A 113 13.89 -14.51 -11.45
CA LYS A 113 15.19 -15.10 -11.10
C LYS A 113 15.67 -16.12 -12.15
N PRO A 114 14.86 -17.13 -12.55
CA PRO A 114 15.22 -18.05 -13.64
C PRO A 114 15.44 -17.34 -14.97
N TRP A 115 14.60 -16.37 -15.33
CA TRP A 115 14.76 -15.58 -16.55
C TRP A 115 16.10 -14.82 -16.60
N ARG A 116 16.55 -14.26 -15.46
CA ARG A 116 17.86 -13.60 -15.37
C ARG A 116 19.03 -14.58 -15.53
N ARG A 117 18.85 -15.85 -15.14
CA ARG A 117 19.87 -16.92 -15.26
C ARG A 117 19.85 -17.62 -16.62
N SER A 118 18.76 -17.53 -17.36
CA SER A 118 18.61 -18.16 -18.66
C SER A 118 19.52 -17.54 -19.72
N SER A 119 19.94 -18.34 -20.69
CA SER A 119 20.80 -17.88 -21.79
C SER A 119 20.08 -17.04 -22.84
N LYS A 120 18.74 -16.87 -22.74
CA LYS A 120 17.80 -16.15 -23.62
C LYS A 120 17.17 -16.94 -24.80
N PRO A 121 17.87 -17.78 -25.57
CA PRO A 121 17.22 -18.72 -26.49
C PRO A 121 16.41 -19.76 -25.72
N ASN A 122 15.19 -20.09 -26.18
CA ASN A 122 14.30 -21.07 -25.53
C ASN A 122 14.10 -20.83 -24.01
N THR A 123 14.03 -19.56 -23.61
CA THR A 123 13.97 -19.14 -22.20
C THR A 123 12.88 -19.86 -21.41
N LEU A 124 11.69 -20.02 -21.98
CA LEU A 124 10.56 -20.66 -21.29
C LEU A 124 10.90 -22.09 -20.83
N GLY A 125 11.51 -22.90 -21.72
CA GLY A 125 11.93 -24.26 -21.37
C GLY A 125 12.97 -24.28 -20.25
N GLN A 126 13.92 -23.34 -20.27
CA GLN A 126 14.94 -23.22 -19.21
C GLN A 126 14.32 -22.80 -17.86
N ILE A 127 13.36 -21.88 -17.87
CA ILE A 127 12.63 -21.46 -16.67
C ILE A 127 11.87 -22.65 -16.06
N LEU A 128 11.15 -23.42 -16.89
CA LEU A 128 10.38 -24.58 -16.45
C LEU A 128 11.29 -25.66 -15.85
N GLN A 129 12.41 -26.00 -16.51
CA GLN A 129 13.39 -26.96 -15.99
C GLN A 129 14.03 -26.49 -14.68
N THR A 130 14.34 -25.19 -14.58
CA THR A 130 14.89 -24.61 -13.34
C THR A 130 13.90 -24.71 -12.19
N ASN A 131 12.63 -24.37 -12.44
CA ASN A 131 11.58 -24.49 -11.44
C ASN A 131 11.36 -25.94 -11.01
N GLN A 132 11.36 -26.90 -11.96
CA GLN A 132 11.26 -28.32 -11.65
C GLN A 132 12.39 -28.79 -10.73
N ARG A 133 13.64 -28.41 -11.02
CA ARG A 133 14.80 -28.74 -10.15
C ARG A 133 14.67 -28.12 -8.77
N LEU A 134 14.27 -26.85 -8.68
CA LEU A 134 14.06 -26.16 -7.40
C LEU A 134 12.95 -26.81 -6.57
N SER A 135 11.86 -27.26 -7.20
CA SER A 135 10.77 -27.97 -6.53
C SER A 135 11.22 -29.34 -6.00
N GLN A 136 12.03 -30.08 -6.76
CA GLN A 136 12.60 -31.36 -6.29
C GLN A 136 13.52 -31.18 -5.08
N LEU A 137 14.36 -30.14 -5.09
CA LEU A 137 15.26 -29.83 -3.97
C LEU A 137 14.53 -29.37 -2.71
N ALA A 138 13.35 -28.75 -2.84
CA ALA A 138 12.57 -28.26 -1.71
C ALA A 138 11.64 -29.34 -1.09
N GLY A 139 11.44 -30.46 -1.78
CA GLY A 139 10.61 -31.59 -1.33
C GLY A 139 11.40 -32.76 -0.73
N ALA A 140 12.73 -32.64 -0.64
CA ALA A 140 13.64 -33.55 0.05
C ALA A 140 14.04 -32.97 1.41
#